data_AF-A0A5E6TUY5-F1
#
_entry.id   AF-A0A5E6TUY5-F1
#
_cell.length_a   1.000
_cell.length_b   1.000
_cell.length_c   1.000
_cell.angle_alpha   90.00
_cell.angle_beta   90.00
_cell.angle_gamma   90.00
#
_symmetry.space_group_name_H-M   'P 1'
#
loop_
_entity.id
_entity.type
_entity.pdbx_description
1 polymer ?
#
loop_
_entity_poly.entity_id
_entity_poly.type
_entity_poly.pdbx_seq_one_letter_code
_entity_poly.pdbx_strand_id
1 'polypeptide(L)'
;MTDLNTPQAAVVGASVVAFAGGLPASHRDDIYMSTAYAQRATRAAFNDGLSGDWFEYYCNVLRFVGWDMPKPQTLAPLNNRRMATQATQRISSNLGEAFCEPMRRALVAMERNAVALNLFESASLRANAGFFQMIPCVLNGPNKVEMGVYHRQFQIERAVQGFLFSEDQTLIHDSVEQFAAITFNTLHYAQFREKVKKSVITGSLKYLSNLEI
;
A
#
# COMPACT_ATOMS: atom_id res chain seq x y z
N MET A 1 0.74 -28.70 7.66
CA MET A 1 2.15 -28.34 7.51
C MET A 1 2.19 -26.82 7.35
N THR A 2 2.50 -26.11 8.43
CA THR A 2 2.50 -24.64 8.47
C THR A 2 3.65 -24.14 7.63
N ASP A 3 3.36 -23.44 6.54
CA ASP A 3 4.37 -22.86 5.65
C ASP A 3 5.10 -21.73 6.39
N LEU A 4 6.18 -22.09 7.09
CA LEU A 4 6.96 -21.22 7.98
C LEU A 4 7.86 -20.22 7.23
N ASN A 5 7.92 -20.29 5.89
CA ASN A 5 8.90 -19.55 5.09
C ASN A 5 8.32 -18.61 4.03
N THR A 6 6.99 -18.43 3.94
CA THR A 6 6.46 -17.45 2.99
C THR A 6 6.51 -16.04 3.58
N PRO A 7 7.05 -15.03 2.86
CA PRO A 7 7.04 -13.65 3.32
C PRO A 7 5.62 -13.21 3.68
N GLN A 8 5.44 -12.80 4.94
CA GLN A 8 4.17 -12.32 5.46
C GLN A 8 3.92 -10.85 5.15
N ALA A 9 4.86 -10.18 4.47
CA ALA A 9 4.70 -8.82 4.00
C ALA A 9 5.61 -8.55 2.79
N ALA A 10 5.26 -7.54 2.01
CA ALA A 10 6.09 -7.04 0.92
C ALA A 10 5.92 -5.53 0.72
N VAL A 11 6.96 -4.90 0.18
CA VAL A 11 6.91 -3.54 -0.36
C VAL A 11 6.43 -3.65 -1.81
N VAL A 12 5.32 -2.97 -2.12
CA VAL A 12 4.75 -2.89 -3.47
C VAL A 12 4.65 -1.41 -3.83
N GLY A 13 5.68 -0.90 -4.50
CA GLY A 13 5.85 0.53 -4.74
C GLY A 13 5.77 1.32 -3.43
N ALA A 14 4.84 2.29 -3.36
CA ALA A 14 4.64 3.14 -2.17
C ALA A 14 3.70 2.50 -1.12
N SER A 15 3.52 1.18 -1.15
CA SER A 15 2.70 0.43 -0.20
C SER A 15 3.53 -0.59 0.57
N VAL A 16 3.19 -0.76 1.85
CA VAL A 16 3.52 -1.96 2.62
C VAL A 16 2.26 -2.81 2.71
N VAL A 17 2.30 -4.03 2.17
CA VAL A 17 1.21 -5.00 2.27
C VAL A 17 1.61 -6.07 3.28
N ALA A 18 0.79 -6.29 4.30
CA ALA A 18 1.07 -7.25 5.37
C ALA A 18 -0.08 -8.24 5.52
N PHE A 19 0.24 -9.52 5.75
CA PHE A 19 -0.71 -10.62 5.85
C PHE A 19 -0.68 -11.24 7.23
N ALA A 20 -1.85 -11.44 7.81
CA ALA A 20 -2.02 -12.44 8.86
C ALA A 20 -1.66 -13.84 8.31
N GLY A 21 -1.23 -14.72 9.22
CA GLY A 21 -0.87 -16.09 8.85
C GLY A 21 -2.03 -16.85 8.18
N GLY A 22 -1.69 -17.83 7.35
CA GLY A 22 -2.68 -18.72 6.71
C GLY A 22 -3.24 -18.25 5.38
N LEU A 23 -2.86 -17.07 4.86
CA LEU A 23 -3.28 -16.64 3.53
C LEU A 23 -2.54 -17.44 2.43
N PRO A 24 -3.24 -18.09 1.48
CA PRO A 24 -2.62 -18.78 0.35
C PRO A 24 -1.72 -17.87 -0.49
N ALA A 25 -0.65 -18.43 -1.06
CA ALA A 25 0.26 -17.67 -1.92
C ALA A 25 -0.45 -17.01 -3.11
N SER A 26 -1.37 -17.73 -3.76
CA SER A 26 -2.17 -17.20 -4.87
C SER A 26 -2.98 -15.96 -4.50
N HIS A 27 -3.53 -15.91 -3.29
CA HIS A 27 -4.29 -14.73 -2.82
C HIS A 27 -3.37 -13.54 -2.58
N ARG A 28 -2.17 -13.79 -2.03
CA ARG A 28 -1.16 -12.74 -1.86
C ARG A 28 -0.73 -12.17 -3.20
N ASP A 29 -0.47 -13.02 -4.18
CA ASP A 29 -0.09 -12.61 -5.53
C ASP A 29 -1.16 -11.75 -6.19
N ASP A 30 -2.43 -12.13 -6.07
CA ASP A 30 -3.56 -11.34 -6.60
C ASP A 30 -3.61 -9.93 -5.97
N ILE A 31 -3.38 -9.83 -4.66
CA ILE A 31 -3.35 -8.57 -3.92
C ILE A 31 -2.14 -7.71 -4.31
N TYR A 32 -0.96 -8.32 -4.42
CA TYR A 32 0.26 -7.62 -4.85
C TYR A 32 0.12 -7.07 -6.26
N MET A 33 -0.37 -7.89 -7.19
CA MET A 33 -0.54 -7.50 -8.60
C MET A 33 -1.59 -6.41 -8.74
N SER A 34 -2.71 -6.49 -8.01
CA SER A 34 -3.74 -5.45 -8.01
C SER A 34 -3.20 -4.12 -7.46
N THR A 35 -2.47 -4.17 -6.34
CA THR A 35 -1.85 -2.99 -5.74
C THR A 35 -0.85 -2.35 -6.70
N ALA A 36 0.04 -3.14 -7.31
CA ALA A 36 1.01 -2.66 -8.28
C ALA A 36 0.35 -2.04 -9.52
N TYR A 37 -0.70 -2.68 -10.03
CA TYR A 37 -1.49 -2.18 -11.16
C TYR A 37 -2.14 -0.83 -10.82
N ALA A 38 -2.81 -0.74 -9.67
CA ALA A 38 -3.52 0.46 -9.25
C ALA A 38 -2.56 1.62 -8.98
N GLN A 39 -1.43 1.39 -8.32
CA GLN A 39 -0.42 2.42 -8.11
C GLN A 39 0.14 2.94 -9.43
N ARG A 40 0.46 2.06 -10.38
CA ARG A 40 1.01 2.50 -11.67
C ARG A 40 -0.01 3.30 -12.47
N ALA A 41 -1.25 2.83 -12.57
CA ALA A 41 -2.31 3.53 -13.29
C ALA A 41 -2.59 4.90 -12.67
N THR A 42 -2.62 4.99 -11.34
CA THR A 42 -2.79 6.25 -10.61
C THR A 42 -1.61 7.18 -10.86
N ARG A 43 -0.38 6.66 -10.80
CA ARG A 43 0.84 7.42 -11.08
C ARG A 43 0.87 8.01 -12.48
N ALA A 44 0.46 7.24 -13.48
CA ALA A 44 0.36 7.72 -14.85
C ALA A 44 -0.67 8.86 -14.94
N ALA A 45 -1.88 8.64 -14.44
CA ALA A 45 -2.94 9.64 -14.46
C ALA A 45 -2.54 10.95 -13.75
N PHE A 46 -1.83 10.87 -12.63
CA PHE A 46 -1.32 12.04 -11.92
C PHE A 46 -0.25 12.81 -12.69
N ASN A 47 0.69 12.11 -13.33
CA ASN A 47 1.71 12.77 -14.14
C ASN A 47 1.10 13.45 -15.37
N ASP A 48 0.00 12.88 -15.89
CA ASP A 48 -0.74 13.43 -17.03
C ASP A 48 -1.76 14.51 -16.61
N GLY A 49 -1.84 14.86 -15.32
CA GLY A 49 -2.76 15.89 -14.80
C GLY A 49 -4.24 15.49 -14.80
N LEU A 50 -4.55 14.19 -14.88
CA LEU A 50 -5.91 13.66 -15.03
C LEU A 50 -6.65 13.45 -13.69
N SER A 51 -5.98 13.58 -12.55
CA SER A 51 -6.61 13.49 -11.23
C SER A 51 -5.90 14.38 -10.20
N GLY A 52 -6.69 15.01 -9.32
CA GLY A 52 -6.22 15.79 -8.18
C GLY A 52 -6.25 15.04 -6.84
N ASP A 53 -7.08 14.00 -6.70
CA ASP A 53 -7.13 13.13 -5.52
C ASP A 53 -6.48 11.76 -5.84
N TRP A 54 -5.34 11.50 -5.20
CA TRP A 54 -4.55 10.30 -5.48
C TRP A 54 -5.27 9.06 -5.02
N PHE A 55 -5.82 9.12 -3.81
CA PHE A 55 -6.36 7.93 -3.18
C PHE A 55 -7.73 7.56 -3.73
N GLU A 56 -8.56 8.55 -4.05
CA GLU A 56 -9.84 8.30 -4.72
C GLU A 56 -9.60 7.66 -6.09
N TYR A 57 -8.63 8.14 -6.86
CA TYR A 57 -8.29 7.54 -8.15
C TYR A 57 -7.75 6.11 -7.99
N TYR A 58 -6.85 5.89 -7.01
CA TYR A 58 -6.35 4.56 -6.68
C TYR A 58 -7.49 3.57 -6.37
N CYS A 59 -8.44 3.98 -5.53
CA CYS A 59 -9.62 3.17 -5.20
C CYS A 59 -10.52 2.93 -6.43
N ASN A 60 -10.69 3.92 -7.31
CA ASN A 60 -11.42 3.76 -8.57
C ASN A 60 -10.76 2.74 -9.50
N VAL A 61 -9.43 2.73 -9.59
CA VAL A 61 -8.71 1.72 -10.39
C VAL A 61 -8.93 0.33 -9.83
N LEU A 62 -8.90 0.17 -8.50
CA LEU A 62 -9.19 -1.11 -7.85
C LEU A 62 -10.65 -1.56 -8.11
N ARG A 63 -11.63 -0.65 -8.05
CA ARG A 63 -13.04 -0.94 -8.44
C ARG A 63 -13.13 -1.49 -9.85
N PHE A 64 -12.40 -0.87 -10.78
CA PHE A 64 -12.39 -1.29 -12.18
C PHE A 64 -11.82 -2.69 -12.42
N VAL A 65 -11.03 -3.23 -11.48
CA VAL A 65 -10.49 -4.59 -11.53
C VAL A 65 -11.16 -5.55 -10.55
N GLY A 66 -12.41 -5.24 -10.17
CA GLY A 66 -13.27 -6.16 -9.42
C GLY A 66 -13.12 -6.09 -7.91
N TRP A 67 -12.51 -5.04 -7.36
CA TRP A 67 -12.50 -4.82 -5.91
C TRP A 67 -13.75 -4.06 -5.48
N ASP A 68 -14.40 -4.51 -4.41
CA ASP A 68 -15.50 -3.77 -3.80
C ASP A 68 -14.95 -2.67 -2.87
N MET A 69 -14.38 -1.62 -3.47
CA MET A 69 -13.83 -0.49 -2.71
C MET A 69 -14.95 0.49 -2.35
N PRO A 70 -15.14 0.83 -1.06
CA PRO A 70 -16.00 1.93 -0.68
C PRO A 70 -15.37 3.28 -1.03
N LYS A 71 -16.10 4.36 -0.79
CA LYS A 71 -15.51 5.70 -0.82
C LYS A 71 -14.52 5.82 0.36
N PRO A 72 -13.29 6.30 0.12
CA PRO A 72 -12.35 6.61 1.19
C PRO A 72 -12.92 7.58 2.22
N GLN A 73 -12.59 7.34 3.49
CA GLN A 73 -12.85 8.27 4.57
C GLN A 73 -11.59 9.08 4.88
N THR A 74 -11.71 10.41 4.96
CA THR A 74 -10.64 11.26 5.50
C THR A 74 -10.62 11.18 7.02
N LEU A 75 -9.43 11.03 7.59
CA LEU A 75 -9.22 10.88 9.03
C LEU A 75 -8.84 12.22 9.66
N ALA A 76 -9.39 12.51 10.84
CA ALA A 76 -9.06 13.73 11.59
C ALA A 76 -7.61 13.66 12.11
N PRO A 77 -6.78 14.73 12.01
CA PRO A 77 -5.36 14.69 12.33
C PRO A 77 -5.03 14.11 13.73
N LEU A 78 -3.90 13.40 13.85
CA LEU A 78 -3.36 12.92 15.13
C LEU A 78 -2.08 13.66 15.53
N ASN A 79 -1.99 14.04 16.81
CA ASN A 79 -0.76 14.55 17.42
C ASN A 79 0.09 13.37 17.90
N ASN A 80 0.90 12.77 17.02
CA ASN A 80 1.81 11.68 17.43
C ASN A 80 3.16 11.76 16.69
N ARG A 81 4.21 11.12 17.22
CA ARG A 81 5.60 11.45 16.87
C ARG A 81 6.17 10.78 15.62
N ARG A 82 5.70 9.61 15.19
CA ARG A 82 6.20 8.90 13.99
C ARG A 82 5.08 8.48 13.05
N MET A 83 5.26 8.60 11.73
CA MET A 83 4.22 8.28 10.75
C MET A 83 3.86 6.78 10.77
N ALA A 84 4.86 5.91 10.92
CA ALA A 84 4.64 4.47 11.06
C ALA A 84 3.76 4.14 12.29
N THR A 85 4.06 4.76 13.44
CA THR A 85 3.27 4.58 14.67
C THR A 85 1.84 5.08 14.47
N GLN A 86 1.66 6.26 13.87
CA GLN A 86 0.33 6.80 13.56
C GLN A 86 -0.46 5.85 12.68
N ALA A 87 0.13 5.35 11.59
CA ALA A 87 -0.54 4.43 10.68
C ALA A 87 -0.99 3.14 11.40
N THR A 88 -0.13 2.55 12.25
CA THR A 88 -0.52 1.37 13.05
C THR A 88 -1.63 1.68 14.05
N GLN A 89 -1.62 2.86 14.67
CA GLN A 89 -2.69 3.31 15.55
C GLN A 89 -4.02 3.44 14.77
N ARG A 90 -4.01 3.99 13.56
CA ARG A 90 -5.19 4.05 12.70
C ARG A 90 -5.72 2.68 12.34
N ILE A 91 -4.83 1.77 11.95
CA ILE A 91 -5.22 0.40 11.62
C ILE A 91 -5.85 -0.28 12.83
N SER A 92 -5.23 -0.18 14.01
CA SER A 92 -5.78 -0.75 15.25
C SER A 92 -7.14 -0.15 15.59
N SER A 93 -7.32 1.17 15.51
CA SER A 93 -8.60 1.82 15.83
C SER A 93 -9.73 1.53 14.82
N ASN A 94 -9.41 1.32 13.54
CA ASN A 94 -10.43 1.11 12.50
C ASN A 94 -10.73 -0.37 12.23
N LEU A 95 -9.75 -1.26 12.40
CA LEU A 95 -9.87 -2.69 12.06
C LEU A 95 -9.56 -3.65 13.22
N GLY A 96 -8.93 -3.18 14.28
CA GLY A 96 -8.54 -4.00 15.42
C GLY A 96 -7.18 -4.68 15.30
N GLU A 97 -6.82 -5.41 16.35
CA GLU A 97 -5.46 -5.90 16.54
C GLU A 97 -5.04 -7.00 15.55
N ALA A 98 -5.99 -7.79 15.06
CA ALA A 98 -5.73 -8.84 14.05
C ALA A 98 -5.12 -8.28 12.74
N PHE A 99 -5.37 -7.01 12.43
CA PHE A 99 -4.81 -6.29 11.28
C PHE A 99 -3.56 -5.49 11.64
N CYS A 100 -3.55 -4.91 12.85
CA CYS A 100 -2.44 -4.10 13.35
C CYS A 100 -1.17 -4.93 13.55
N GLU A 101 -1.29 -6.12 14.12
CA GLU A 101 -0.16 -6.95 14.54
C GLU A 101 0.71 -7.39 13.32
N PRO A 102 0.15 -7.92 12.22
CA PRO A 102 0.93 -8.20 11.01
C PRO A 102 1.61 -6.95 10.43
N MET A 103 0.94 -5.79 10.49
CA MET A 103 1.51 -4.53 10.01
C MET A 103 2.69 -4.08 10.88
N ARG A 104 2.59 -4.17 12.21
CA ARG A 104 3.71 -3.85 13.11
C ARG A 104 4.92 -4.74 12.81
N ARG A 105 4.71 -6.05 12.62
CA ARG A 105 5.81 -6.95 12.22
C ARG A 105 6.43 -6.55 10.88
N ALA A 106 5.62 -6.21 9.90
CA ALA A 106 6.08 -5.76 8.58
C ALA A 106 6.94 -4.50 8.68
N LEU A 107 6.53 -3.52 9.48
CA LEU A 107 7.27 -2.27 9.66
C LEU A 107 8.61 -2.49 10.38
N VAL A 108 8.65 -3.34 11.42
CA VAL A 108 9.91 -3.71 12.09
C VAL A 108 10.86 -4.43 11.13
N ALA A 109 10.35 -5.32 10.29
CA ALA A 109 11.16 -6.01 9.28
C ALA A 109 11.68 -5.05 8.21
N MET A 110 10.85 -4.09 7.76
CA MET A 110 11.22 -3.09 6.77
C MET A 110 12.27 -2.11 7.30
N GLU A 111 12.14 -1.63 8.54
CA GLU A 111 13.11 -0.74 9.20
C GLU A 111 14.51 -1.37 9.26
N ARG A 112 14.59 -2.70 9.39
CA ARG A 112 15.83 -3.48 9.43
C ARG A 112 16.36 -3.90 8.05
N ASN A 113 15.61 -3.64 6.98
CA ASN A 113 15.95 -4.03 5.62
C ASN A 113 16.14 -2.78 4.74
N ALA A 114 17.38 -2.33 4.63
CA ALA A 114 17.74 -1.12 3.88
C ALA A 114 17.28 -1.18 2.40
N VAL A 115 17.29 -2.35 1.76
CA VAL A 115 16.85 -2.51 0.38
C VAL A 115 15.34 -2.27 0.27
N ALA A 116 14.55 -2.91 1.15
CA ALA A 116 13.11 -2.72 1.17
C ALA A 116 12.73 -1.28 1.51
N LEU A 117 13.42 -0.66 2.47
CA LEU A 117 13.19 0.73 2.85
C LEU A 117 13.49 1.68 1.69
N ASN A 118 14.65 1.54 1.03
CA ASN A 118 15.01 2.38 -0.12
C ASN A 118 14.02 2.24 -1.29
N LEU A 119 13.56 1.01 -1.56
CA LEU A 119 12.53 0.77 -2.59
C LEU A 119 11.21 1.46 -2.23
N PHE A 120 10.79 1.35 -0.97
CA PHE A 120 9.59 2.00 -0.48
C PHE A 120 9.70 3.53 -0.56
N GLU A 121 10.82 4.11 -0.12
CA GLU A 121 11.02 5.56 -0.08
C GLU A 121 11.12 6.18 -1.47
N SER A 122 11.88 5.55 -2.37
CA SER A 122 11.98 5.99 -3.77
C SER A 122 10.64 5.93 -4.51
N ALA A 123 9.76 5.01 -4.12
CA ALA A 123 8.40 4.96 -4.63
C ALA A 123 7.49 5.99 -3.95
N SER A 124 7.70 6.30 -2.67
CA SER A 124 6.82 7.17 -1.86
C SER A 124 7.08 8.66 -2.06
N LEU A 125 8.33 9.06 -2.31
CA LEU A 125 8.75 10.46 -2.36
C LEU A 125 8.97 10.94 -3.80
N ARG A 126 8.53 12.17 -4.10
CA ARG A 126 8.82 12.89 -5.34
C ARG A 126 8.97 14.38 -5.06
N ALA A 127 10.16 14.91 -5.33
CA ALA A 127 10.50 16.31 -5.01
C ALA A 127 10.17 16.64 -3.54
N ASN A 128 9.25 17.58 -3.30
CA ASN A 128 8.79 18.01 -1.99
C ASN A 128 7.46 17.36 -1.55
N ALA A 129 6.95 16.38 -2.28
CA ALA A 129 5.70 15.70 -1.95
C ALA A 129 5.95 14.20 -1.71
N GLY A 130 5.13 13.62 -0.84
CA GLY A 130 5.18 12.21 -0.53
C GLY A 130 3.79 11.61 -0.34
N PHE A 131 3.69 10.32 -0.60
CA PHE A 131 2.57 9.54 -0.11
C PHE A 131 3.01 8.12 0.20
N PHE A 132 2.26 7.45 1.07
CA PHE A 132 2.39 6.01 1.23
C PHE A 132 1.07 5.36 1.61
N GLN A 133 1.06 4.03 1.56
CA GLN A 133 -0.06 3.23 1.98
C GLN A 133 0.37 2.06 2.87
N MET A 134 -0.52 1.65 3.76
CA MET A 134 -0.35 0.45 4.58
C MET A 134 -1.60 -0.42 4.42
N ILE A 135 -1.37 -1.67 4.02
CA ILE A 135 -2.43 -2.59 3.59
C ILE A 135 -2.36 -3.88 4.42
N PRO A 136 -2.95 -3.91 5.63
CA PRO A 136 -3.08 -5.14 6.40
C PRO A 136 -4.18 -6.03 5.82
N CYS A 137 -3.93 -7.34 5.78
CA CYS A 137 -4.77 -8.34 5.15
C CYS A 137 -5.00 -9.52 6.08
N VAL A 138 -6.25 -9.95 6.23
CA VAL A 138 -6.64 -11.10 7.07
C VAL A 138 -7.53 -12.04 6.25
N LEU A 139 -7.27 -13.34 6.31
CA LEU A 139 -8.13 -14.34 5.67
C LEU A 139 -9.49 -14.36 6.39
N ASN A 140 -10.59 -14.20 5.64
CA ASN A 140 -11.96 -14.34 6.17
C ASN A 140 -12.76 -15.38 5.36
N GLY A 141 -12.22 -16.60 5.26
CA GLY A 141 -12.80 -17.72 4.54
C GLY A 141 -12.12 -18.03 3.19
N PRO A 142 -12.51 -19.11 2.50
CA PRO A 142 -11.70 -19.72 1.44
C PRO A 142 -11.36 -18.83 0.25
N ASN A 143 -12.17 -17.82 -0.06
CA ASN A 143 -11.99 -16.92 -1.20
C ASN A 143 -12.18 -15.44 -0.83
N LYS A 144 -12.05 -15.12 0.46
CA LYS A 144 -12.31 -13.78 0.98
C LYS A 144 -11.15 -13.32 1.86
N VAL A 145 -10.68 -12.11 1.60
CA VAL A 145 -9.64 -11.46 2.37
C VAL A 145 -10.19 -10.13 2.85
N GLU A 146 -10.27 -9.94 4.16
CA GLU A 146 -10.55 -8.63 4.72
C GLU A 146 -9.28 -7.80 4.73
N MET A 147 -9.41 -6.53 4.36
CA MET A 147 -8.24 -5.66 4.24
C MET A 147 -8.58 -4.22 4.63
N GLY A 148 -7.55 -3.52 5.10
CA GLY A 148 -7.54 -2.05 5.17
C GLY A 148 -6.64 -1.47 4.11
N VAL A 149 -6.94 -0.26 3.65
CA VAL A 149 -6.00 0.58 2.91
C VAL A 149 -5.91 1.90 3.65
N TYR A 150 -4.89 2.03 4.49
CA TYR A 150 -4.48 3.32 5.02
C TYR A 150 -3.67 4.05 3.95
N HIS A 151 -3.97 5.32 3.74
CA HIS A 151 -3.25 6.20 2.84
C HIS A 151 -2.89 7.49 3.58
N ARG A 152 -1.68 7.97 3.34
CA ARG A 152 -1.26 9.30 3.78
C ARG A 152 -0.51 9.99 2.66
N GLN A 153 -0.94 11.21 2.36
CA GLN A 153 -0.26 12.14 1.46
C GLN A 153 0.22 13.34 2.28
N PHE A 154 1.39 13.87 1.94
CA PHE A 154 2.04 14.94 2.70
C PHE A 154 3.03 15.73 1.83
N GLN A 155 3.39 16.93 2.28
CA GLN A 155 4.52 17.70 1.78
C GLN A 155 5.71 17.57 2.74
N ILE A 156 6.93 17.65 2.20
CA ILE A 156 8.17 17.65 2.97
C ILE A 156 9.06 18.83 2.55
N GLU A 157 9.61 19.57 3.51
CA GLU A 157 10.48 20.73 3.23
C GLU A 157 11.82 20.35 2.60
N ARG A 158 12.36 19.19 2.98
CA ARG A 158 13.63 18.64 2.48
C ARG A 158 13.55 17.12 2.39
N ALA A 159 14.26 16.52 1.45
CA ALA A 159 14.31 15.07 1.36
C ALA A 159 14.94 14.47 2.63
N VAL A 160 14.20 13.58 3.29
CA VAL A 160 14.64 12.87 4.51
C VAL A 160 14.57 11.37 4.26
N GLN A 161 15.68 10.68 4.52
CA GLN A 161 15.69 9.22 4.58
C GLN A 161 15.08 8.74 5.90
N GLY A 162 14.43 7.59 5.88
CA GLY A 162 13.74 7.03 7.04
C GLY A 162 12.49 7.80 7.44
N PHE A 163 11.80 8.49 6.52
CA PHE A 163 10.73 9.44 6.87
C PHE A 163 9.59 8.80 7.68
N LEU A 164 9.31 7.50 7.47
CA LEU A 164 8.31 6.75 8.23
C LEU A 164 8.66 6.62 9.72
N PHE A 165 9.96 6.50 10.01
CA PHE A 165 10.50 6.13 11.32
C PHE A 165 11.15 7.32 12.04
N SER A 166 11.38 8.43 11.34
CA SER A 166 11.89 9.67 11.90
C SER A 166 10.97 10.24 12.98
N GLU A 167 11.58 10.74 14.05
CA GLU A 167 10.88 11.51 15.09
C GLU A 167 10.75 13.00 14.76
N ASP A 168 11.57 13.48 13.83
CA ASP A 168 11.52 14.86 13.36
C ASP A 168 10.48 14.99 12.23
N GLN A 169 9.22 15.16 12.64
CA GLN A 169 8.11 15.47 11.72
C GLN A 169 7.93 16.98 11.48
N THR A 170 8.81 17.84 12.00
CA THR A 170 8.66 19.29 11.80
C THR A 170 8.76 19.70 10.34
N LEU A 171 9.33 18.83 9.51
CA LEU A 171 9.50 19.00 8.07
C LEU A 171 8.29 18.55 7.25
N ILE A 172 7.24 18.01 7.90
CA ILE A 172 6.06 17.45 7.24
C ILE A 172 4.87 18.40 7.40
N HIS A 173 4.26 18.75 6.28
CA HIS A 173 3.13 19.69 6.23
C HIS A 173 2.02 19.17 5.32
N ASP A 174 0.85 19.82 5.39
CA ASP A 174 -0.30 19.54 4.51
C ASP A 174 -0.64 18.05 4.41
N SER A 175 -0.55 17.37 5.55
CA SER A 175 -0.74 15.93 5.65
C SER A 175 -2.22 15.58 5.64
N VAL A 176 -2.65 14.80 4.66
CA VAL A 176 -3.99 14.24 4.56
C VAL A 176 -3.91 12.73 4.78
N GLU A 177 -4.67 12.23 5.76
CA GLU A 177 -4.82 10.81 6.02
C GLU A 177 -6.20 10.34 5.55
N GLN A 178 -6.23 9.20 4.86
CA GLN A 178 -7.45 8.57 4.40
C GLN A 178 -7.43 7.05 4.67
N PHE A 179 -8.60 6.45 4.73
CA PHE A 179 -8.77 5.03 5.02
C PHE A 179 -9.92 4.40 4.24
N ALA A 180 -9.75 3.15 3.82
CA ALA A 180 -10.82 2.32 3.28
C ALA A 180 -10.72 0.90 3.85
N ALA A 181 -11.83 0.35 4.34
CA ALA A 181 -11.95 -1.06 4.74
C ALA A 181 -12.70 -1.83 3.66
N ILE A 182 -12.23 -3.03 3.31
CA ILE A 182 -12.80 -3.82 2.20
C ILE A 182 -12.82 -5.31 2.49
N THR A 183 -13.64 -6.03 1.71
CA THR A 183 -13.52 -7.47 1.52
C THR A 183 -13.14 -7.77 0.07
N PHE A 184 -11.94 -8.30 -0.13
CA PHE A 184 -11.47 -8.76 -1.43
C PHE A 184 -11.94 -10.19 -1.70
N ASN A 185 -12.72 -10.37 -2.76
CA ASN A 185 -13.22 -11.68 -3.19
C ASN A 185 -12.36 -12.23 -4.34
N THR A 186 -11.54 -13.25 -4.05
CA THR A 186 -10.57 -13.81 -5.00
C THR A 186 -11.24 -14.57 -6.14
N LEU A 187 -12.45 -15.09 -5.93
CA LEU A 187 -13.22 -15.77 -6.97
C LEU A 187 -13.76 -14.75 -8.00
N HIS A 188 -14.28 -13.62 -7.52
CA HIS A 188 -14.72 -12.55 -8.42
C HIS A 188 -13.53 -11.94 -9.17
N TYR A 189 -12.43 -11.69 -8.47
CA TYR A 189 -11.20 -11.16 -9.05
C TYR A 189 -10.57 -12.06 -10.13
N ALA A 190 -10.82 -13.38 -10.09
CA ALA A 190 -10.27 -14.32 -11.06
C ALA A 190 -10.56 -13.93 -12.52
N GLN A 191 -11.68 -13.24 -12.78
CA GLN A 191 -12.05 -12.73 -14.11
C GLN A 191 -11.12 -11.60 -14.61
N PHE A 192 -10.46 -10.88 -13.70
CA PHE A 192 -9.57 -9.76 -13.99
C PHE A 192 -8.08 -10.14 -13.88
N ARG A 193 -7.75 -11.26 -13.22
CA ARG A 193 -6.38 -11.67 -12.89
C ARG A 193 -5.41 -11.58 -14.06
N GLU A 194 -5.74 -12.16 -15.21
CA GLU A 194 -4.84 -12.17 -16.37
C GLU A 194 -4.64 -10.77 -16.97
N LYS A 195 -5.70 -9.95 -17.00
CA LYS A 195 -5.61 -8.54 -17.44
C LYS A 195 -4.66 -7.75 -16.54
N VAL A 196 -4.83 -7.87 -15.22
CA VAL A 196 -3.98 -7.20 -14.23
C VAL A 196 -2.54 -7.69 -14.37
N LYS A 197 -2.31 -8.99 -14.37
CA LYS A 197 -0.99 -9.61 -14.49
C LYS A 197 -0.26 -9.16 -15.76
N LYS A 198 -0.91 -9.24 -16.92
CA LYS A 198 -0.33 -8.79 -18.20
C LYS A 198 0.03 -7.32 -18.16
N SER A 199 -0.85 -6.48 -17.60
CA SER A 199 -0.58 -5.06 -17.47
C SER A 199 0.62 -4.80 -16.55
N VAL A 200 0.67 -5.44 -15.37
CA VAL A 200 1.80 -5.34 -14.43
C VAL A 200 3.11 -5.68 -15.13
N ILE A 201 3.21 -6.87 -15.71
CA ILE A 201 4.41 -7.35 -16.41
C ILE A 201 4.83 -6.41 -17.54
N THR A 202 3.89 -5.99 -18.40
CA THR A 202 4.20 -5.08 -19.52
C THR A 202 4.77 -3.75 -19.03
N GLY A 203 4.22 -3.20 -17.95
CA GLY A 203 4.74 -1.96 -17.37
C GLY A 203 6.09 -2.13 -16.68
N SER A 204 6.35 -3.28 -16.03
CA SER A 204 7.67 -3.60 -15.47
C SER A 204 8.74 -3.77 -16.55
N LEU A 205 8.38 -4.39 -17.68
CA LEU A 205 9.27 -4.51 -18.85
C LEU A 205 9.55 -3.14 -19.49
N LYS A 206 8.56 -2.22 -19.55
CA LYS A 206 8.80 -0.84 -19.99
C LYS A 206 9.77 -0.07 -19.08
N TYR A 207 9.81 -0.40 -17.79
CA TYR A 207 10.77 0.18 -16.86
C TYR A 207 12.17 -0.39 -17.11
N LEU A 208 12.29 -1.68 -17.45
CA LEU A 208 13.56 -2.32 -17.81
C LEU A 208 14.10 -1.86 -19.18
N SER A 209 13.24 -1.66 -20.19
CA SER A 209 13.67 -1.13 -21.51
C SER A 209 14.10 0.34 -21.45
N ASN A 210 13.68 1.07 -20.41
CA ASN A 210 14.14 2.44 -20.14
C ASN A 210 15.32 2.47 -19.15
N LEU A 211 15.86 1.30 -18.80
CA LEU A 211 17.06 1.09 -17.98
C LEU A 211 18.13 0.32 -18.76
N GLU A 212 17.95 0.08 -20.07
CA GLU A 212 19.06 -0.34 -20.93
C GLU A 212 20.07 0.80 -21.05
N ILE A 213 21.19 0.57 -20.38
CA ILE A 213 22.53 1.02 -20.78
C ILE A 213 23.16 -0.14 -21.54
#